data_AF-A0A3B1DJ76-F1
#
_entry.id   AF-A0A3B1DJ76-F1
#
_cell.length_a   1.000
_cell.length_b   1.000
_cell.length_c   1.000
_cell.angle_alpha   90.00
_cell.angle_beta   90.00
_cell.angle_gamma   90.00
#
_symmetry.space_group_name_H-M   'P 1'
#
loop_
_entity.id
_entity.type
_entity.pdbx_description
1 polymer ?
#
loop_
_entity_poly.entity_id
_entity_poly.type
_entity_poly.pdbx_seq_one_letter_code
_entity_poly.pdbx_strand_id
1 'polypeptide(L)'
;MSEDHKKLYIINAVWLTLLTLLELGVGKLPFPKTGQVAILLAFAATKILLVAMIYMHLKNETRALKIAVALPIPVAIIFTVSLMYDLPYQYVF
;
A
#
# COMPACT_ATOMS: atom_id res chain seq x y z
N MET A 1 10.99 24.26 17.05
CA MET A 1 10.68 22.81 16.88
C MET A 1 9.68 22.51 15.75
N SER A 2 9.44 23.44 14.79
CA SER A 2 8.53 23.21 13.64
C SER A 2 9.20 22.69 12.36
N GLU A 3 10.51 22.92 12.21
CA GLU A 3 11.24 22.64 10.97
C GLU A 3 11.50 21.14 10.76
N ASP A 4 11.70 20.36 11.83
CA ASP A 4 12.06 18.94 11.74
C ASP A 4 10.91 18.08 11.20
N HIS A 5 9.67 18.40 11.57
CA HIS A 5 8.49 17.66 11.09
C HIS A 5 8.27 17.88 9.59
N LYS A 6 8.43 19.12 9.10
CA LYS A 6 8.32 19.44 7.67
C LYS A 6 9.39 18.70 6.86
N LYS A 7 10.62 18.64 7.35
CA LYS A 7 11.69 17.87 6.69
C LYS A 7 11.38 16.38 6.63
N LEU A 8 10.86 15.78 7.70
CA LEU A 8 10.47 14.37 7.72
C LEU A 8 9.38 14.06 6.69
N TYR A 9 8.39 14.93 6.54
CA TYR A 9 7.36 14.77 5.49
C TYR A 9 7.96 14.80 4.10
N ILE A 10 8.81 15.79 3.81
CA ILE A 10 9.44 15.92 2.49
C ILE A 10 10.34 14.71 2.19
N ILE A 11 11.13 14.26 3.16
CA ILE A 11 11.96 13.04 3.02
C ILE A 11 11.09 11.82 2.74
N ASN A 12 9.98 11.65 3.48
CA ASN A 12 9.08 10.54 3.27
C ASN A 12 8.37 10.60 1.90
N ALA A 13 8.00 11.80 1.44
CA ALA A 13 7.46 12.01 0.10
C ALA A 13 8.45 11.54 -0.97
N VAL A 14 9.71 11.96 -0.86
CA VAL A 14 10.78 11.54 -1.79
C VAL A 14 10.95 10.03 -1.78
N TRP A 15 10.93 9.40 -0.60
CA TRP A 15 11.02 7.95 -0.50
C TRP A 15 9.85 7.22 -1.17
N LEU A 16 8.62 7.70 -0.96
CA LEU A 16 7.42 7.16 -1.62
C LEU A 16 7.49 7.32 -3.14
N THR A 17 7.99 8.45 -3.64
CA THR A 17 8.20 8.69 -5.06
C THR A 17 9.23 7.71 -5.63
N LEU A 18 10.37 7.54 -4.97
CA LEU A 18 11.40 6.57 -5.38
C LEU A 18 10.83 5.15 -5.42
N LEU A 19 10.09 4.73 -4.39
CA LEU A 19 9.49 3.40 -4.35
C LEU A 19 8.48 3.21 -5.49
N THR A 20 7.76 4.26 -5.88
CA THR A 20 6.82 4.24 -7.01
C THR A 20 7.55 4.13 -8.35
N LEU A 21 8.67 4.84 -8.53
CA LEU A 21 9.50 4.69 -9.72
C LEU A 21 10.07 3.26 -9.83
N LEU A 22 10.47 2.67 -8.70
CA LEU A 22 10.94 1.28 -8.67
C LEU A 22 9.82 0.30 -9.05
N GLU A 23 8.59 0.48 -8.58
CA GLU A 23 7.44 -0.35 -8.99
C GLU A 23 7.21 -0.31 -10.50
N LEU A 24 7.26 0.89 -11.10
CA LEU A 24 7.14 1.05 -12.56
C LEU A 24 8.26 0.31 -13.30
N GLY A 25 9.47 0.31 -12.73
CA GLY A 25 10.61 -0.46 -13.24
C GLY A 25 10.38 -1.97 -13.15
N VAL A 26 9.95 -2.47 -11.99
CA VAL A 26 9.62 -3.90 -11.76
C VAL A 26 8.51 -4.36 -12.72
N GLY A 27 7.57 -3.48 -13.07
CA GLY A 27 6.54 -3.72 -14.08
C GLY A 27 7.10 -4.14 -15.46
N LYS A 28 8.27 -3.62 -15.84
CA LYS A 28 8.87 -3.80 -17.17
C LYS A 28 9.95 -4.88 -17.22
N LEU A 29 10.35 -5.44 -16.07
CA LEU A 29 11.38 -6.48 -16.02
C LEU A 29 10.80 -7.84 -16.45
N PRO A 30 11.58 -8.68 -17.14
CA PRO A 30 11.16 -10.00 -17.60
C PRO A 30 11.19 -11.05 -16.47
N PHE A 31 10.58 -10.73 -15.31
CA PHE A 31 10.47 -11.66 -14.19
C PHE A 31 9.29 -12.62 -14.36
N PRO A 32 9.35 -13.82 -13.77
CA PRO A 32 8.17 -14.67 -13.62
C PRO A 32 7.08 -13.93 -12.83
N LYS A 33 5.83 -14.06 -13.27
CA LYS A 33 4.68 -13.29 -12.76
C LYS A 33 4.53 -13.39 -11.24
N THR A 34 4.76 -14.56 -10.66
CA THR A 34 4.70 -14.78 -9.20
C THR A 34 5.75 -13.95 -8.44
N GLY A 35 6.98 -13.89 -8.96
CA GLY A 35 8.04 -13.08 -8.35
C GLY A 35 7.77 -11.58 -8.47
N GLN A 36 7.24 -11.16 -9.61
CA GLN A 36 6.83 -9.78 -9.86
C GLN A 36 5.72 -9.35 -8.86
N VAL A 37 4.70 -10.19 -8.66
CA VAL A 37 3.62 -9.93 -7.70
C VAL A 37 4.17 -9.84 -6.27
N ALA A 38 5.04 -10.76 -5.85
CA ALA A 38 5.59 -10.75 -4.50
C ALA A 38 6.39 -9.47 -4.20
N ILE A 39 7.20 -9.00 -5.17
CA ILE A 39 7.99 -7.76 -5.02
C ILE A 39 7.08 -6.54 -4.96
N LEU A 40 6.11 -6.45 -5.86
CA LEU A 40 5.15 -5.34 -5.88
C LEU A 40 4.31 -5.29 -4.60
N LEU A 41 3.93 -6.46 -4.07
CA LEU A 41 3.21 -6.55 -2.79
C LEU A 41 4.07 -6.04 -1.62
N ALA A 42 5.35 -6.41 -1.59
CA ALA A 42 6.29 -5.93 -0.56
C ALA A 42 6.50 -4.41 -0.63
N PHE A 43 6.58 -3.84 -1.83
CA PHE A 43 6.65 -2.40 -2.05
C PHE A 43 5.37 -1.70 -1.59
N ALA A 44 4.20 -2.20 -1.98
CA ALA A 44 2.91 -1.68 -1.52
C ALA A 44 2.78 -1.69 0.01
N ALA A 45 3.15 -2.80 0.67
CA ALA A 45 3.14 -2.92 2.12
C ALA A 45 4.05 -1.87 2.79
N THR A 46 5.25 -1.68 2.24
CA THR A 46 6.20 -0.68 2.75
C THR A 46 5.66 0.74 2.63
N LYS A 47 5.00 1.10 1.52
CA LYS A 47 4.36 2.42 1.36
C LYS A 47 3.27 2.64 2.39
N ILE A 48 2.40 1.65 2.59
CA ILE A 48 1.31 1.73 3.58
C ILE A 48 1.89 2.00 4.98
N LEU A 49 2.96 1.30 5.35
CA LEU A 49 3.65 1.51 6.63
C LEU A 49 4.24 2.92 6.76
N LEU A 50 4.94 3.41 5.73
CA LEU A 50 5.50 4.76 5.73
C LEU A 50 4.43 5.85 5.83
N VAL A 51 3.30 5.66 5.15
CA VAL A 51 2.15 6.56 5.24
C VAL A 51 1.52 6.51 6.62
N ALA A 52 1.30 5.31 7.17
CA ALA A 52 0.72 5.15 8.50
C ALA A 52 1.59 5.75 9.62
N MET A 53 2.91 5.59 9.54
CA MET A 53 3.84 6.08 10.57
C MET A 53 4.07 7.59 10.52
N ILE A 54 4.28 8.14 9.32
CA ILE A 54 4.70 9.55 9.16
C ILE A 54 3.51 10.47 8.87
N TYR A 55 2.61 10.09 7.96
CA TYR A 55 1.53 10.96 7.49
C TYR A 55 0.28 10.91 8.36
N MET A 56 -0.13 9.72 8.79
CA MET A 56 -1.31 9.55 9.64
C MET A 56 -1.03 9.76 11.13
N HIS A 57 0.22 9.96 11.53
CA HIS A 57 0.67 10.03 12.94
C HIS A 57 0.12 8.91 13.82
N LEU A 58 -0.19 7.76 13.21
CA LEU A 58 -0.99 6.73 13.84
C LEU A 58 -0.31 6.16 15.09
N LYS A 59 1.01 6.31 15.20
CA LYS A 59 1.80 5.93 16.38
C LYS A 59 1.35 6.64 17.66
N ASN A 60 0.99 7.92 17.60
CA ASN A 60 0.65 8.76 18.77
C ASN A 60 -0.86 8.96 18.98
N GLU A 61 -1.68 8.42 18.08
CA GLU A 61 -3.14 8.60 18.09
C GLU A 61 -3.91 7.54 18.88
N THR A 62 -5.17 7.86 19.18
CA THR A 62 -6.08 7.02 19.97
C THR A 62 -6.39 5.66 19.32
N ARG A 63 -6.65 4.64 20.16
CA ARG A 63 -6.89 3.24 19.74
C ARG A 63 -8.03 3.10 18.72
N ALA A 64 -9.02 4.00 18.75
CA ALA A 64 -10.13 4.05 17.80
C ALA A 64 -9.68 4.41 16.37
N LEU A 65 -8.76 5.37 16.21
CA LEU A 65 -8.26 5.80 14.91
C LEU A 65 -7.46 4.68 14.22
N LYS A 66 -6.68 3.93 14.99
CA LYS A 66 -5.97 2.72 14.52
C LYS A 66 -6.93 1.68 13.94
N ILE A 67 -8.06 1.44 14.60
CA ILE A 67 -9.08 0.48 14.15
C ILE A 67 -9.78 0.99 12.88
N ALA A 68 -10.12 2.28 12.84
CA ALA A 68 -10.77 2.88 11.67
C ALA A 68 -9.90 2.78 10.40
N VAL A 69 -8.58 2.97 10.52
CA VAL A 69 -7.62 2.79 9.40
C VAL A 69 -7.41 1.31 9.04
N ALA A 70 -7.50 0.41 10.01
CA ALA A 70 -7.34 -1.03 9.76
C ALA A 70 -8.58 -1.67 9.12
N LEU A 71 -9.78 -1.15 9.38
CA LEU A 71 -11.06 -1.65 8.87
C LEU A 71 -11.16 -1.81 7.34
N PRO A 72 -10.69 -0.87 6.49
CA PRO A 72 -10.77 -1.04 5.04
C PRO A 72 -9.93 -2.19 4.50
N ILE A 73 -8.90 -2.65 5.22
CA ILE A 73 -8.00 -3.73 4.78
C ILE A 73 -8.74 -5.08 4.64
N PRO A 74 -9.41 -5.63 5.68
CA PRO A 74 -10.16 -6.87 5.54
C PRO A 74 -11.33 -6.72 4.56
N VAL A 75 -11.97 -5.55 4.50
CA VAL A 75 -13.04 -5.28 3.52
C VAL A 75 -12.51 -5.40 2.09
N ALA A 76 -11.35 -4.81 1.79
CA ALA A 76 -10.70 -4.92 0.48
C ALA A 76 -10.32 -6.37 0.14
N ILE A 77 -9.87 -7.16 1.12
CA ILE A 77 -9.55 -8.59 0.92
C ILE A 77 -10.83 -9.37 0.58
N ILE A 78 -11.89 -9.23 1.38
CA ILE A 78 -13.17 -9.90 1.13
C ILE A 78 -13.71 -9.51 -0.25
N PHE A 79 -13.70 -8.22 -0.56
CA PHE A 79 -14.14 -7.70 -1.86
C PHE A 79 -13.35 -8.31 -3.02
N THR A 80 -12.02 -8.36 -2.92
CA THR A 80 -11.16 -8.94 -3.96
C THR A 80 -11.44 -10.43 -4.16
N VAL A 81 -11.59 -11.18 -3.07
CA VAL A 81 -11.92 -12.61 -3.12
C VAL A 81 -13.29 -12.82 -3.73
N SER A 82 -14.30 -12.06 -3.32
CA SER A 82 -15.65 -12.10 -3.93
C SER A 82 -15.60 -11.82 -5.43
N LEU A 83 -14.81 -10.85 -5.87
CA LEU A 83 -14.66 -10.51 -7.28
C LEU A 83 -13.96 -11.65 -8.07
N MET A 84 -12.97 -12.32 -7.46
CA MET A 84 -12.35 -13.50 -8.07
C MET A 84 -13.33 -14.67 -8.23
N TYR A 85 -14.26 -14.85 -7.28
CA TYR A 85 -15.32 -15.86 -7.40
C TYR A 85 -16.38 -15.49 -8.45
N ASP A 86 -16.62 -14.20 -8.66
CA ASP A 86 -17.59 -13.70 -9.65
C ASP A 86 -17.03 -13.72 -11.09
N LEU A 87 -15.72 -13.49 -11.26
CA LEU A 87 -15.01 -13.51 -12.54
C LEU A 87 -15.34 -14.70 -13.46
N PRO A 88 -15.40 -15.97 -12.98
CA PRO A 88 -15.76 -17.11 -13.84
C PRO A 88 -17.20 -17.10 -14.34
N TYR A 89 -18.13 -16.38 -13.69
CA TYR A 89 -19.54 -16.32 -14.10
C TYR A 89 -19.80 -15.35 -15.27
N GLN A 90 -18.87 -14.44 -15.54
CA GLN A 90 -19.04 -13.40 -16.57
C GLN A 90 -18.86 -13.90 -18.02
N TYR A 91 -18.36 -15.12 -18.24
CA TYR A 91 -18.15 -15.70 -19.58
C TYR A 91 -19.27 -16.67 -20.02
N VAL A 92 -20.33 -16.84 -19.22
CA VAL A 92 -21.37 -17.87 -19.43
C VAL A 92 -22.69 -17.29 -19.99
N PHE A 93 -22.76 -15.99 -20.30
CA PHE A 93 -23.92 -15.35 -20.94
C PHE A 93 -23.54 -14.58 -22.20
#